data_AF-A0A640W4D0-F1
#
_entry.id   AF-A0A640W4D0-F1
#
_cell.length_a   1.000
_cell.length_b   1.000
_cell.length_c   1.000
_cell.angle_alpha   90.00
_cell.angle_beta   90.00
_cell.angle_gamma   90.00
#
_symmetry.space_group_name_H-M   'P 1'
#
loop_
_entity.id
_entity.type
_entity.pdbx_description
1 polymer ?
#
loop_
_entity_poly.entity_id
_entity_poly.type
_entity_poly.pdbx_seq_one_letter_code
_entity_poly.pdbx_strand_id
1 'polypeptide(L)' 'MIKIKEKKKEYGRIKGCERCGRKRGIVRRYGMHLCRQCFREVAEEMGFKKYS' A
#
# COMPACT_ATOMS: atom_id res chain seq x y z
N MET A 1 -39.92 1.54 -6.01
CA MET A 1 -38.82 0.56 -5.91
C MET A 1 -37.51 1.25 -6.24
N ILE A 2 -36.70 1.61 -5.24
CA ILE A 2 -35.47 2.38 -5.44
C ILE A 2 -34.35 1.40 -5.85
N LYS A 3 -33.92 1.45 -7.12
CA LYS A 3 -32.73 0.72 -7.59
C LYS A 3 -31.49 1.43 -7.04
N ILE A 4 -30.97 0.93 -5.92
CA ILE A 4 -29.69 1.37 -5.37
C ILE A 4 -28.61 0.94 -6.36
N LYS A 5 -28.00 1.92 -7.03
CA LYS A 5 -26.93 1.70 -8.03
C LYS A 5 -25.74 1.07 -7.31
N GLU A 6 -25.41 -0.16 -7.67
CA GLU A 6 -24.32 -0.93 -7.05
C GLU A 6 -23.01 -0.13 -7.09
N LYS A 7 -22.32 -0.03 -5.95
CA LYS A 7 -21.02 0.65 -5.86
C LYS A 7 -19.99 -0.14 -6.65
N LYS A 8 -19.75 0.25 -7.89
CA LYS A 8 -18.78 -0.39 -8.80
C LYS A 8 -17.31 -0.22 -8.39
N LYS A 9 -17.01 0.69 -7.47
CA LYS A 9 -15.63 1.05 -7.10
C LYS A 9 -15.41 0.84 -5.61
N GLU A 10 -14.34 0.12 -5.34
CA GLU A 10 -13.83 -0.21 -4.02
C GLU A 10 -12.91 0.91 -3.54
N TYR A 11 -13.35 1.68 -2.54
CA TYR A 11 -12.61 2.83 -2.00
C TYR A 11 -12.04 2.52 -0.62
N GLY A 12 -10.82 2.98 -0.33
CA GLY A 12 -10.22 2.95 1.01
C GLY A 12 -8.98 2.06 1.14
N ARG A 13 -8.70 1.64 2.38
CA ARG A 13 -7.54 0.80 2.77
C ARG A 13 -7.86 -0.68 2.58
N ILE A 14 -8.15 -1.05 1.35
CA ILE A 14 -8.60 -2.41 1.00
C ILE A 14 -7.39 -3.34 0.86
N LYS A 15 -6.44 -2.93 0.02
CA LYS A 15 -5.15 -3.62 -0.16
C LYS A 15 -4.19 -3.27 0.98
N GLY A 16 -3.70 -4.30 1.65
CA GLY A 16 -2.64 -4.22 2.67
C GLY A 16 -1.24 -4.23 2.08
N CYS A 17 -0.24 -4.42 2.94
CA CYS A 17 1.15 -4.62 2.55
C CYS A 17 1.29 -5.96 1.82
N GLU A 18 2.00 -5.98 0.69
CA GLU A 18 2.25 -7.22 -0.07
C GLU A 18 3.07 -8.24 0.73
N ARG A 19 3.98 -7.78 1.60
CA ARG A 19 4.84 -8.67 2.41
C ARG A 19 4.18 -9.16 3.70
N CYS A 20 3.47 -8.28 4.41
CA CYS A 20 3.00 -8.57 5.78
C CYS A 20 1.50 -8.39 6.01
N GLY A 21 0.72 -8.04 4.97
CA GLY A 21 -0.74 -7.87 5.05
C GLY A 21 -1.23 -6.67 5.89
N ARG A 22 -0.34 -5.96 6.60
CA ARG A 22 -0.70 -4.80 7.42
C ARG A 22 -1.37 -3.72 6.57
N LYS A 23 -2.48 -3.15 7.04
CA LYS A 23 -3.25 -2.11 6.32
C LYS A 23 -2.87 -0.66 6.68
N ARG A 24 -2.01 -0.47 7.69
CA ARG A 24 -1.57 0.85 8.18
C ARG A 24 -0.18 1.20 7.67
N GLY A 25 0.03 2.48 7.34
CA GLY A 25 1.34 3.02 6.96
C GLY A 25 1.88 2.42 5.67
N ILE A 26 1.05 2.33 4.63
CA ILE A 26 1.41 1.78 3.33
C ILE A 26 2.06 2.86 2.47
N VAL A 27 3.27 2.58 2.02
CA VAL A 27 3.97 3.31 0.97
C VAL A 27 3.36 2.88 -0.36
N ARG A 28 2.56 3.78 -0.96
CA ARG A 28 1.93 3.61 -2.27
C ARG A 28 2.69 4.29 -3.42
N ARG A 29 3.76 5.00 -3.09
CA ARG A 29 4.54 5.75 -4.08
C ARG A 29 5.32 4.78 -4.96
N TYR A 30 5.55 5.20 -6.20
CA TYR A 30 6.32 4.43 -7.19
C TYR A 30 5.72 3.04 -7.49
N GLY A 31 4.40 2.88 -7.33
CA GLY A 31 3.71 1.60 -7.57
C GLY A 31 3.92 0.55 -6.48
N MET A 32 4.62 0.87 -5.39
CA MET A 32 4.82 -0.07 -4.28
C MET A 32 3.54 -0.26 -3.47
N HIS A 33 3.40 -1.42 -2.83
CA HIS A 33 2.36 -1.69 -1.85
C HIS A 33 2.95 -2.28 -0.57
N LEU A 34 3.95 -1.60 0.01
CA LEU A 34 4.66 -2.06 1.21
C LEU A 34 4.34 -1.20 2.43
N CYS A 35 4.26 -1.79 3.61
CA CYS A 35 4.20 -1.01 4.84
C CYS A 35 5.58 -0.40 5.15
N ARG A 36 5.61 0.70 5.91
CA ARG A 36 6.85 1.40 6.28
C ARG A 36 7.94 0.53 6.92
N GLN A 37 7.56 -0.56 7.60
CA GLN A 37 8.52 -1.48 8.22
C GLN A 37 9.15 -2.36 7.14
N CYS A 38 8.32 -3.06 6.36
CA CYS A 38 8.80 -3.87 5.24
C CYS A 38 9.59 -3.05 4.22
N PHE A 39 9.15 -1.82 3.93
CA PHE A 39 9.88 -0.93 3.03
C PHE A 39 11.29 -0.64 3.54
N ARG A 40 11.51 -0.43 4.85
CA ARG A 40 12.85 -0.19 5.39
C ARG A 40 13.78 -1.40 5.27
N GLU A 41 13.23 -2.61 5.35
CA GLU A 41 14.02 -3.84 5.21
C GLU A 41 14.50 -4.04 3.77
N VAL A 42 13.67 -3.69 2.78
CA VAL A 42 13.97 -3.91 1.35
C VAL A 42 14.48 -2.66 0.64
N ALA A 43 14.48 -1.50 1.30
CA ALA A 43 14.84 -0.22 0.68
C ALA A 43 16.25 -0.26 0.10
N GLU A 44 17.22 -0.82 0.84
CA GLU A 44 18.61 -0.92 0.39
C GLU A 44 18.76 -1.85 -0.82
N GLU A 45 18.08 -3.00 -0.80
CA GLU A 45 18.07 -3.97 -1.91
C GLU A 45 17.39 -3.39 -3.18
N MET A 46 16.39 -2.53 -3.00
CA MET A 46 15.73 -1.80 -4.09
C MET A 46 16.56 -0.62 -4.62
N GLY A 47 17.73 -0.33 -4.03
CA GLY A 47 18.60 0.76 -4.44
C GLY A 47 18.24 2.12 -3.86
N PHE A 48 17.35 2.20 -2.87
CA PHE A 48 17.13 3.44 -2.12
C PHE A 48 18.32 3.72 -1.23
N LYS A 49 18.93 4.88 -1.42
CA LYS A 49 20.01 5.39 -0.57
C LYS A 49 19.48 6.47 0.36
N LYS A 50 19.85 6.41 1.63
CA LYS A 50 19.61 7.48 2.58
C LYS A 50 20.64 8.58 2.33
N TYR A 51 20.20 9.69 1.77
CA TYR A 51 20.94 10.95 1.80
C TYR A 51 20.51 11.72 3.05
N SER A 52 21.48 12.28 3.77
CA SER A 52 21.35 12.82 5.14
C SER A 52 20.10 13.65 5.39
#